data_AF-A0A934FB21-F1
#
_entry.id   AF-A0A934FB21-F1
#
_cell.length_a   1.000
_cell.length_b   1.000
_cell.length_c   1.000
_cell.angle_alpha   90.00
_cell.angle_beta   90.00
_cell.angle_gamma   90.00
#
_symmetry.space_group_name_H-M   'P 1'
#
loop_
_entity.id
_entity.type
_entity.pdbx_description
1 polymer ?
#
loop_
_entity_poly.entity_id
_entity_poly.type
_entity_poly.pdbx_seq_one_letter_code
_entity_poly.pdbx_strand_id
1 'polypeptide(L)'
;MTLALDLQTLSAKTSSIERAVLEALAYSDIFDYPLRLDELHGYLPVRAEEGELLGALESLNGRVGQKDGFRFLAGREEIVEIRKRREARSQQLLPIALTYGRILGSLPFIRMVALTGSLAVMNLSKNADFDYMLVAAPRRVWTARLFALALNRAANLFGHTLCPNLIVSETALEWSLHDLYSARELCQMIPITGLDVYHRLMEANGWTKEFLPNANRSLPLQSAAGFGGRQSMAAQSPSPVWRLLRRSLRLFFAMTEWVLRGKLGDWLEAWEMTRKIARFSKQAGFGEETVFTDEVCQGNFHHHRKRTREAFEQKLNVVARRALPDEAISSSKGKIDSLPMVARDDGRIS
;
A
#
# COMPACT_ATOMS: atom_id res chain seq x y z
N MET A 1 -21.72 2.44 4.01
CA MET A 1 -22.87 1.82 3.32
C MET A 1 -23.09 2.42 1.93
N THR A 2 -22.01 2.78 1.20
CA THR A 2 -22.09 3.57 -0.05
C THR A 2 -21.08 3.11 -1.11
N LEU A 3 -20.77 1.81 -1.11
CA LEU A 3 -19.98 1.13 -2.15
C LEU A 3 -20.73 -0.08 -2.74
N ALA A 4 -21.87 -0.45 -2.15
CA ALA A 4 -22.68 -1.59 -2.58
C ALA A 4 -23.68 -1.24 -3.70
N LEU A 5 -23.95 0.05 -3.95
CA LEU A 5 -25.12 0.47 -4.72
C LEU A 5 -24.89 0.75 -6.22
N ASP A 6 -23.66 0.88 -6.71
CA ASP A 6 -23.42 1.14 -8.15
C ASP A 6 -22.81 -0.05 -8.92
N LEU A 7 -22.72 -1.20 -8.25
CA LEU A 7 -22.27 -2.45 -8.84
C LEU A 7 -23.44 -3.38 -9.18
N GLN A 8 -24.65 -3.14 -8.67
CA GLN A 8 -25.85 -3.91 -9.04
C GLN A 8 -26.32 -3.71 -10.48
N THR A 9 -25.80 -2.71 -11.19
CA THR A 9 -26.12 -2.41 -12.61
C THR A 9 -25.14 -3.02 -13.62
N LEU A 10 -24.23 -3.91 -13.17
CA LEU A 10 -23.43 -4.74 -14.07
C LEU A 10 -24.19 -6.05 -14.35
N SER A 11 -24.91 -6.05 -15.47
CA SER A 11 -25.45 -7.18 -16.27
C SER A 11 -25.60 -8.54 -15.56
N ALA A 12 -26.82 -9.08 -15.55
CA ALA A 12 -27.22 -10.40 -15.07
C ALA A 12 -26.51 -11.62 -15.75
N LYS A 13 -25.47 -11.39 -16.57
CA LYS A 13 -24.73 -12.40 -17.33
C LYS A 13 -23.27 -12.61 -16.90
N THR A 14 -22.67 -11.75 -16.08
CA THR A 14 -21.27 -11.90 -15.63
C THR A 14 -21.25 -12.65 -14.30
N SER A 15 -20.48 -13.74 -14.21
CA SER A 15 -20.32 -14.47 -12.95
C SER A 15 -19.69 -13.55 -11.90
N SER A 16 -19.95 -13.81 -10.61
CA SER A 16 -19.35 -13.02 -9.52
C SER A 16 -17.82 -12.99 -9.59
N ILE A 17 -17.19 -14.03 -10.15
CA ILE A 17 -15.74 -14.18 -10.26
C ILE A 17 -15.16 -13.41 -11.45
N GLU A 18 -15.81 -13.43 -12.62
CA GLU A 18 -15.38 -12.63 -13.78
C GLU A 18 -15.31 -11.13 -13.44
N ARG A 19 -16.34 -10.66 -12.74
CA ARG A 19 -16.38 -9.29 -12.22
C ARG A 19 -15.24 -9.03 -11.25
N ALA A 20 -15.02 -9.93 -10.29
CA ALA A 20 -13.95 -9.84 -9.31
C ALA A 20 -12.55 -9.79 -9.97
N VAL A 21 -12.33 -10.55 -11.04
CA VAL A 21 -11.09 -10.51 -11.84
C VAL A 21 -10.87 -9.11 -12.42
N LEU A 22 -11.90 -8.54 -13.03
CA LEU A 22 -11.82 -7.22 -13.64
C LEU A 22 -11.62 -6.11 -12.60
N GLU A 23 -12.25 -6.22 -11.43
CA GLU A 23 -12.07 -5.29 -10.30
C GLU A 23 -10.63 -5.34 -9.77
N ALA A 24 -10.07 -6.54 -9.56
CA ALA A 24 -8.70 -6.73 -9.10
C ALA A 24 -7.67 -6.17 -10.09
N LEU A 25 -7.88 -6.41 -11.39
CA LEU A 25 -7.04 -5.87 -12.46
C LEU A 25 -7.20 -4.35 -12.55
N ALA A 26 -8.43 -3.81 -12.50
CA ALA A 26 -8.68 -2.37 -12.54
C ALA A 26 -8.00 -1.63 -11.38
N TYR A 27 -8.04 -2.19 -10.17
CA TYR A 27 -7.33 -1.61 -9.03
C TYR A 27 -5.82 -1.58 -9.26
N SER A 28 -5.25 -2.70 -9.70
CA SER A 28 -3.78 -2.82 -9.90
C SER A 28 -3.28 -1.99 -11.09
N ASP A 29 -4.13 -1.78 -12.09
CA ASP A 29 -3.88 -0.96 -13.27
C ASP A 29 -3.75 0.54 -12.96
N ILE A 30 -4.18 1.00 -11.78
CA ILE A 30 -3.92 2.37 -11.27
C ILE A 30 -2.41 2.58 -11.05
N PHE A 31 -1.68 1.50 -10.79
CA PHE A 31 -0.27 1.51 -10.44
C PHE A 31 0.64 0.98 -11.56
N ASP A 32 0.10 0.81 -12.78
CA ASP A 32 0.77 0.11 -13.90
C ASP A 32 1.30 -1.27 -13.48
N TYR A 33 0.50 -2.01 -12.72
CA TYR A 33 0.89 -3.25 -12.10
C TYR A 33 0.08 -4.42 -12.68
N PRO A 34 0.55 -5.04 -13.78
CA PRO A 34 -0.04 -6.26 -14.29
C PRO A 34 0.27 -7.40 -13.30
N LEU A 35 -0.69 -8.30 -13.13
CA LEU A 35 -0.67 -9.30 -12.05
C LEU A 35 -0.22 -10.66 -12.58
N ARG A 36 0.62 -11.37 -11.82
CA ARG A 36 0.77 -12.82 -11.97
C ARG A 36 -0.50 -13.53 -11.51
N LEU A 37 -0.66 -14.81 -11.86
CA LEU A 37 -1.90 -15.55 -11.56
C LEU A 37 -2.17 -15.66 -10.05
N ASP A 38 -1.12 -15.93 -9.26
CA ASP A 38 -1.15 -15.99 -7.80
C ASP A 38 -1.45 -14.63 -7.16
N GLU A 39 -0.88 -13.55 -7.70
CA GLU A 39 -1.19 -12.18 -7.26
C GLU A 39 -2.65 -11.82 -7.57
N LEU A 40 -3.13 -12.16 -8.77
CA LEU A 40 -4.52 -11.94 -9.18
C LEU A 40 -5.49 -12.69 -8.28
N HIS A 41 -5.24 -13.98 -8.03
CA HIS A 41 -6.01 -14.79 -7.09
C HIS A 41 -6.08 -14.15 -5.71
N GLY A 42 -4.92 -13.77 -5.15
CA GLY A 42 -4.82 -13.15 -3.84
C GLY A 42 -5.54 -11.80 -3.73
N TYR A 43 -5.73 -11.09 -4.85
CA TYR A 43 -6.41 -9.80 -4.88
C TYR A 43 -7.88 -9.85 -5.29
N LEU A 44 -8.45 -11.04 -5.52
CA LEU A 44 -9.88 -11.17 -5.78
C LEU A 44 -10.69 -10.74 -4.54
N PRO A 45 -11.69 -9.85 -4.70
CA PRO A 45 -12.59 -9.44 -3.62
C PRO A 45 -13.60 -10.52 -3.20
N VAL A 46 -13.64 -11.65 -3.91
CA VAL A 46 -14.51 -12.80 -3.60
C VAL A 46 -13.66 -14.03 -3.40
N ARG A 47 -14.06 -14.92 -2.49
CA ARG A 47 -13.39 -16.21 -2.32
C ARG A 47 -13.52 -17.02 -3.61
N ALA A 48 -12.42 -17.56 -4.09
CA ALA A 48 -12.39 -18.36 -5.31
C ALA A 48 -11.32 -19.44 -5.20
N GLU A 49 -11.54 -20.58 -5.83
CA GLU A 49 -10.52 -21.58 -6.09
C GLU A 49 -9.74 -21.25 -7.37
N GLU A 50 -8.53 -21.81 -7.51
CA GLU A 50 -7.67 -21.55 -8.67
C GLU A 50 -8.35 -21.97 -10.00
N GLY A 51 -9.08 -23.10 -10.00
CA GLY A 51 -9.83 -23.56 -11.17
C GLY A 51 -10.95 -22.61 -11.59
N GLU A 52 -11.63 -21.98 -10.63
CA GLU A 52 -12.68 -21.00 -10.91
C GLU A 52 -12.09 -19.71 -11.51
N LEU A 53 -10.93 -19.27 -11.02
CA LEU A 53 -10.20 -18.14 -11.58
C LEU A 53 -9.78 -18.41 -13.03
N LEU A 54 -9.25 -19.61 -13.31
CA LEU A 54 -8.85 -19.99 -14.67
C LEU A 54 -10.06 -20.01 -15.62
N GLY A 55 -11.18 -20.61 -15.21
CA GLY A 55 -12.42 -20.60 -15.99
C GLY A 55 -12.95 -19.19 -16.25
N ALA A 56 -12.90 -18.31 -15.25
CA ALA A 56 -13.29 -16.90 -15.41
C ALA A 56 -12.34 -16.12 -16.35
N LEU A 57 -11.04 -16.43 -16.36
CA LEU A 57 -10.10 -15.83 -17.30
C LEU A 57 -10.37 -16.25 -18.74
N GLU A 58 -10.76 -17.51 -18.96
CA GLU A 58 -11.15 -18.02 -20.28
C GLU A 58 -12.45 -17.40 -20.78
N SER A 59 -13.43 -17.16 -19.90
CA SER A 59 -14.70 -16.53 -20.29
C SER A 59 -14.57 -15.02 -20.56
N LEU A 60 -13.56 -14.36 -19.98
CA LEU A 60 -13.24 -12.94 -20.20
C LEU A 60 -12.46 -12.65 -21.49
N ASN A 61 -12.51 -13.55 -22.48
CA ASN A 61 -11.82 -13.42 -23.76
C ASN A 61 -11.94 -12.02 -24.37
N GLY A 62 -10.80 -11.43 -24.73
CA GLY A 62 -10.71 -10.07 -25.31
C GLY A 62 -10.80 -8.93 -24.30
N ARG A 63 -11.15 -9.18 -23.02
CA ARG A 63 -11.20 -8.15 -21.95
C ARG A 63 -9.98 -8.19 -21.04
N VAL A 64 -9.36 -9.35 -20.91
CA VAL A 64 -8.11 -9.55 -20.16
C VAL A 64 -7.01 -9.97 -21.13
N GLY A 65 -5.91 -9.22 -21.15
CA GLY A 65 -4.70 -9.56 -21.90
C GLY A 65 -3.77 -10.44 -21.08
N GLN A 66 -2.95 -11.24 -21.78
CA GLN A 66 -1.89 -12.04 -21.20
C GLN A 66 -0.58 -11.80 -21.97
N LYS A 67 0.52 -11.59 -21.23
CA LYS A 67 1.88 -11.53 -21.77
C LYS A 67 2.90 -11.83 -20.69
N ASP A 68 3.90 -12.64 -21.01
CA ASP A 68 5.03 -13.00 -20.12
C ASP A 68 4.60 -13.49 -18.73
N GLY A 69 3.50 -14.23 -18.66
CA GLY A 69 2.93 -14.75 -17.41
C GLY A 69 2.12 -13.73 -16.60
N PHE A 70 1.98 -12.49 -17.08
CA PHE A 70 1.14 -11.48 -16.45
C PHE A 70 -0.26 -11.40 -17.08
N ARG A 71 -1.22 -10.90 -16.29
CA ARG A 71 -2.60 -10.57 -16.65
C ARG A 71 -2.83 -9.07 -16.46
N PHE A 72 -3.54 -8.44 -17.40
CA PHE A 72 -3.84 -7.01 -17.39
C PHE A 72 -5.15 -6.73 -18.15
N LEU A 73 -5.72 -5.54 -17.97
CA LEU A 73 -6.88 -5.12 -18.75
C LEU A 73 -6.52 -4.99 -20.24
N ALA A 74 -7.42 -5.39 -21.14
CA ALA A 74 -7.19 -5.30 -22.57
C ALA A 74 -6.75 -3.89 -23.02
N GLY A 75 -5.71 -3.86 -23.86
CA GLY A 75 -5.08 -2.63 -24.35
C GLY A 75 -4.04 -2.00 -23.41
N ARG A 76 -3.66 -2.68 -22.32
CA ARG A 76 -2.61 -2.24 -21.39
C ARG A 76 -1.32 -3.07 -21.49
N GLU A 77 -1.00 -3.65 -22.64
CA GLU A 77 0.16 -4.55 -22.79
C GLU A 77 1.50 -3.87 -22.43
N GLU A 78 1.59 -2.55 -22.62
CA GLU A 78 2.77 -1.74 -22.34
C GLU A 78 3.21 -1.80 -20.86
N ILE A 79 2.28 -2.05 -19.93
CA ILE A 79 2.61 -2.07 -18.49
C ILE A 79 3.43 -3.28 -18.09
N VAL A 80 3.52 -4.31 -18.93
CA VAL A 80 4.36 -5.50 -18.69
C VAL A 80 5.84 -5.12 -18.67
N GLU A 81 6.30 -4.30 -19.61
CA GLU A 81 7.69 -3.83 -19.63
C GLU A 81 7.96 -2.78 -18.55
N ILE A 82 6.92 -2.05 -18.11
CA ILE A 82 7.02 -1.19 -16.92
C ILE A 82 7.25 -2.05 -15.68
N ARG A 83 6.44 -3.10 -15.49
CA ARG A 83 6.53 -4.04 -14.37
C ARG A 83 7.90 -4.70 -14.27
N LYS A 84 8.41 -5.28 -15.36
CA LYS A 84 9.74 -5.91 -15.38
C LYS A 84 10.85 -4.95 -14.95
N ARG A 85 10.83 -3.70 -15.47
CA ARG A 85 11.83 -2.68 -15.10
C ARG A 85 11.74 -2.28 -13.62
N ARG A 86 10.52 -2.05 -13.11
CA ARG A 86 10.30 -1.69 -11.71
C ARG A 86 10.63 -2.84 -10.75
N GLU A 87 10.33 -4.08 -11.16
CA GLU A 87 10.66 -5.29 -10.41
C GLU A 87 12.17 -5.50 -10.32
N ALA A 88 12.90 -5.41 -11.45
CA ALA A 88 14.36 -5.51 -11.47
C ALA A 88 15.03 -4.45 -10.59
N ARG A 89 14.54 -3.20 -10.62
CA ARG A 89 15.01 -2.15 -9.72
C ARG A 89 14.70 -2.45 -8.26
N SER A 90 13.50 -2.93 -7.96
CA SER A 90 13.08 -3.28 -6.61
C SER A 90 13.96 -4.39 -6.03
N GLN A 91 14.32 -5.39 -6.84
CA GLN A 91 15.22 -6.49 -6.44
C GLN A 91 16.61 -5.99 -6.00
N GLN A 92 17.14 -4.96 -6.66
CA GLN A 92 18.44 -4.38 -6.28
C GLN A 92 18.38 -3.62 -4.94
N LEU A 93 17.25 -2.98 -4.65
CA LEU A 93 17.11 -2.10 -3.48
C LEU A 93 16.50 -2.80 -2.26
N LEU A 94 15.76 -3.89 -2.45
CA LEU A 94 15.11 -4.62 -1.36
C LEU A 94 16.10 -5.08 -0.27
N PRO A 95 17.29 -5.66 -0.57
CA PRO A 95 18.25 -6.04 0.48
C PRO A 95 18.73 -4.85 1.32
N ILE A 96 18.87 -3.69 0.70
CA ILE A 96 19.27 -2.44 1.36
C ILE A 96 18.14 -1.97 2.29
N ALA A 97 16.90 -1.93 1.80
CA ALA A 97 15.74 -1.60 2.61
C ALA A 97 15.55 -2.56 3.79
N LEU A 98 15.69 -3.87 3.58
CA LEU A 98 15.65 -4.85 4.68
C LEU A 98 16.76 -4.64 5.71
N THR A 99 17.93 -4.14 5.28
CA THR A 99 19.02 -3.80 6.21
C THR A 99 18.66 -2.58 7.06
N TYR A 100 18.15 -1.50 6.45
CA TYR A 100 17.67 -0.34 7.19
C TYR A 100 16.51 -0.68 8.11
N GLY A 101 15.55 -1.50 7.68
CA GLY A 101 14.45 -1.98 8.51
C GLY A 101 14.92 -2.74 9.75
N ARG A 102 16.00 -3.54 9.64
CA ARG A 102 16.60 -4.21 10.81
C ARG A 102 17.31 -3.24 11.76
N ILE A 103 17.88 -2.15 11.24
CA ILE A 103 18.48 -1.09 12.07
C ILE A 103 17.38 -0.31 12.77
N LEU A 104 16.32 0.09 12.04
CA LEU A 104 15.11 0.69 12.61
C LEU A 104 14.57 -0.16 13.76
N GLY A 105 14.41 -1.46 13.55
CA GLY A 105 13.92 -2.38 14.59
C GLY A 105 14.85 -2.56 15.80
N SER A 106 16.05 -1.96 15.80
CA SER A 106 16.95 -1.93 16.96
C SER A 106 16.93 -0.61 17.72
N LEU A 107 16.27 0.42 17.17
CA LEU A 107 16.17 1.72 17.83
C LEU A 107 15.28 1.64 19.08
N PRO A 108 15.49 2.52 20.08
CA PRO A 108 14.70 2.53 21.29
C PRO A 108 13.20 2.65 21.00
N PHE A 109 12.39 1.93 21.78
CA PHE A 109 10.94 1.92 21.75
C PHE A 109 10.28 1.35 20.49
N ILE A 110 11.03 0.96 19.46
CA ILE A 110 10.46 0.28 18.30
C ILE A 110 10.22 -1.19 18.66
N ARG A 111 9.00 -1.67 18.38
CA ARG A 111 8.54 -3.04 18.65
C ARG A 111 8.36 -3.84 17.38
N MET A 112 7.99 -3.17 16.28
CA MET A 112 7.81 -3.80 14.98
C MET A 112 8.23 -2.85 13.87
N VAL A 113 8.76 -3.44 12.79
CA VAL A 113 9.03 -2.74 11.54
C VAL A 113 8.51 -3.57 10.39
N ALA A 114 7.70 -2.97 9.52
CA ALA A 114 7.32 -3.50 8.23
C ALA A 114 7.77 -2.56 7.11
N LEU A 115 8.18 -3.14 5.99
CA LEU A 115 8.31 -2.42 4.72
C LEU A 115 6.93 -2.34 4.07
N THR A 116 6.56 -1.16 3.59
CA THR A 116 5.29 -0.90 2.92
C THR A 116 5.52 -0.24 1.56
N GLY A 117 4.44 0.24 0.93
CA GLY A 117 4.52 1.01 -0.30
C GLY A 117 5.03 0.22 -1.50
N SER A 118 5.50 0.95 -2.50
CA SER A 118 5.81 0.37 -3.82
C SER A 118 6.95 -0.66 -3.79
N LEU A 119 7.90 -0.54 -2.86
CA LEU A 119 9.00 -1.50 -2.75
C LEU A 119 8.53 -2.86 -2.18
N ALA A 120 7.56 -2.86 -1.25
CA ALA A 120 7.02 -4.09 -0.67
C ALA A 120 6.32 -4.99 -1.71
N VAL A 121 5.80 -4.40 -2.79
CA VAL A 121 5.19 -5.11 -3.92
C VAL A 121 6.08 -5.15 -5.17
N MET A 122 7.36 -4.82 -5.06
CA MET A 122 8.29 -4.83 -6.19
C MET A 122 7.88 -3.92 -7.38
N ASN A 123 7.22 -2.80 -7.09
CA ASN A 123 6.73 -1.82 -8.07
C ASN A 123 7.43 -0.45 -7.97
N LEU A 124 8.69 -0.42 -7.52
CA LEU A 124 9.38 0.83 -7.28
C LEU A 124 9.59 1.63 -8.57
N SER A 125 9.15 2.89 -8.57
CA SER A 125 9.27 3.79 -9.71
C SER A 125 10.63 4.53 -9.77
N LYS A 126 10.66 5.79 -10.22
CA LYS A 126 11.91 6.54 -10.46
C LYS A 126 12.64 6.99 -9.18
N ASN A 127 11.90 7.30 -8.11
CA ASN A 127 12.48 7.66 -6.82
C ASN A 127 12.42 6.45 -5.87
N ALA A 128 13.48 6.24 -5.12
CA ALA A 128 13.59 5.15 -4.17
C ALA A 128 13.35 5.67 -2.75
N ASP A 129 12.07 5.70 -2.37
CA ASP A 129 11.68 5.94 -0.98
C ASP A 129 11.46 4.58 -0.31
N PHE A 130 12.14 4.34 0.81
CA PHE A 130 11.92 3.15 1.61
C PHE A 130 10.84 3.45 2.64
N ASP A 131 9.62 3.06 2.31
CA ASP A 131 8.45 3.26 3.15
C ASP A 131 8.41 2.22 4.27
N TYR A 132 8.38 2.68 5.52
CA TYR A 132 8.26 1.82 6.69
C TYR A 132 7.01 2.16 7.51
N MET A 133 6.34 1.11 7.95
CA MET A 133 5.44 1.16 9.10
C MET A 133 6.23 0.75 10.35
N LEU A 134 6.10 1.54 11.41
CA LEU A 134 6.69 1.26 12.71
C LEU A 134 5.59 1.07 13.76
N VAL A 135 5.74 0.08 14.62
CA VAL A 135 4.97 0.02 15.88
C VAL A 135 5.90 0.40 17.01
N ALA A 136 5.53 1.41 17.77
CA ALA A 136 6.25 1.91 18.92
C ALA A 136 5.62 1.43 20.23
N ALA A 137 6.43 1.39 21.29
CA ALA A 137 5.95 1.14 22.64
C ALA A 137 4.87 2.19 23.05
N PRO A 138 4.01 1.86 24.02
CA PRO A 138 3.01 2.80 24.54
C PRO A 138 3.65 4.13 24.96
N ARG A 139 3.03 5.24 24.54
CA ARG A 139 3.46 6.62 24.87
C ARG A 139 4.89 6.97 24.41
N ARG A 140 5.36 6.36 23.31
CA ARG A 140 6.72 6.56 22.77
C ARG A 140 6.76 6.74 21.25
N VAL A 141 5.63 7.06 20.63
CA VAL A 141 5.49 7.25 19.17
C VAL A 141 6.41 8.36 18.67
N TRP A 142 6.46 9.49 19.37
CA TRP A 142 7.21 10.67 18.95
C TRP A 142 8.71 10.53 19.21
N THR A 143 9.09 9.86 20.30
CA THR A 143 10.48 9.50 20.58
C THR A 143 11.00 8.48 19.56
N ALA A 144 10.21 7.45 19.23
CA ALA A 144 10.54 6.51 18.17
C ALA A 144 10.69 7.23 16.81
N ARG A 145 9.78 8.16 16.50
CA ARG A 145 9.85 9.01 15.31
C ARG A 145 11.14 9.83 15.26
N LEU A 146 11.55 10.41 16.38
CA LEU A 146 12.79 11.21 16.47
C LEU A 146 14.01 10.36 16.10
N PHE A 147 14.12 9.15 16.66
CA PHE A 147 15.21 8.22 16.32
C PHE A 147 15.15 7.76 14.86
N ALA A 148 13.97 7.42 14.34
CA ALA A 148 13.79 7.04 12.95
C ALA A 148 14.22 8.16 11.98
N LEU A 149 13.88 9.41 12.29
CA LEU A 149 14.32 10.56 11.49
C LEU A 149 15.81 10.86 11.61
N ALA A 150 16.43 10.61 12.76
CA ALA A 150 17.88 10.70 12.89
C ALA A 150 18.57 9.66 11.97
N LEU A 151 18.06 8.43 11.93
CA LEU A 151 18.55 7.41 11.01
C LEU A 151 18.30 7.79 9.54
N ASN A 152 17.13 8.35 9.22
CA ASN A 152 16.84 8.85 7.87
C ASN A 152 17.88 9.90 7.43
N ARG A 153 18.26 10.85 8.30
CA ARG A 153 19.29 11.84 7.97
C ARG A 153 20.63 11.20 7.66
N ALA A 154 21.03 10.17 8.41
CA ALA A 154 22.25 9.43 8.15
C ALA A 154 22.17 8.64 6.82
N ALA A 155 21.04 7.97 6.56
CA ALA A 155 20.81 7.22 5.34
C ALA A 155 20.82 8.11 4.08
N ASN A 156 20.30 9.34 4.18
CA ASN A 156 20.32 10.30 3.09
C ASN A 156 21.74 10.68 2.64
N LEU A 157 22.74 10.63 3.54
CA LEU A 157 24.15 10.83 3.17
C LEU A 157 24.66 9.75 2.22
N PHE A 158 24.02 8.59 2.21
CA PHE A 158 24.30 7.47 1.31
C PHE A 158 23.31 7.40 0.14
N GLY A 159 22.50 8.43 -0.09
CA GLY A 159 21.52 8.48 -1.18
C GLY A 159 20.27 7.64 -0.95
N HIS A 160 19.97 7.28 0.30
CA HIS A 160 18.79 6.49 0.65
C HIS A 160 17.81 7.27 1.53
N THR A 161 16.57 7.38 1.07
CA THR A 161 15.50 8.05 1.81
C THR A 161 14.70 7.03 2.61
N LEU A 162 14.65 7.18 3.93
CA LEU A 162 13.84 6.35 4.82
C LEU A 162 12.60 7.14 5.25
N CYS A 163 11.43 6.67 4.84
CA CYS A 163 10.16 7.31 5.14
C CYS A 163 9.40 6.48 6.18
N PRO A 164 9.40 6.88 7.47
CA PRO A 164 8.49 6.29 8.44
C PRO A 164 7.08 6.87 8.19
N ASN A 165 6.39 6.36 7.17
CA ASN A 165 5.09 6.89 6.71
C ASN A 165 4.01 6.78 7.79
N LEU A 166 4.09 5.74 8.59
CA LEU A 166 3.17 5.49 9.68
C LEU A 166 3.92 4.95 10.90
N ILE A 167 3.70 5.59 12.04
CA ILE A 167 4.14 5.11 13.33
C ILE A 167 2.89 5.02 14.21
N VAL A 168 2.58 3.82 14.69
CA VAL A 168 1.46 3.58 15.60
C VAL A 168 1.96 3.04 16.93
N SER A 169 1.20 3.27 17.99
CA SER A 169 1.45 2.64 19.28
C SER A 169 1.02 1.18 19.28
N GLU A 170 1.69 0.37 20.08
CA GLU A 170 1.32 -1.01 20.37
C GLU A 170 -0.08 -1.14 21.00
N THR A 171 -0.64 -0.07 21.56
CA THR A 171 -2.03 0.04 22.05
C THR A 171 -3.04 0.44 20.99
N ALA A 172 -2.59 0.85 19.79
CA ALA A 172 -3.42 1.37 18.70
C ALA A 172 -3.15 0.61 17.39
N LEU A 173 -3.21 -0.72 17.44
CA LEU A 173 -2.94 -1.59 16.28
C LEU A 173 -4.10 -1.66 15.27
N GLU A 174 -5.33 -1.43 15.71
CA GLU A 174 -6.49 -1.44 14.82
C GLU A 174 -6.46 -0.23 13.88
N TRP A 175 -6.60 -0.47 12.57
CA TRP A 175 -6.79 0.60 11.60
C TRP A 175 -8.22 1.11 11.67
N SER A 176 -8.42 2.41 11.85
CA SER A 176 -9.76 2.98 11.94
C SER A 176 -10.53 2.98 10.62
N LEU A 177 -9.85 2.81 9.49
CA LEU A 177 -10.44 2.89 8.15
C LEU A 177 -10.47 1.51 7.49
N HIS A 178 -11.67 0.98 7.31
CA HIS A 178 -11.92 -0.33 6.70
C HIS A 178 -12.34 -0.15 5.24
N ASP A 179 -11.37 -0.13 4.33
CA ASP A 179 -11.60 -0.11 2.90
C ASP A 179 -10.56 -0.94 2.13
N LEU A 180 -10.82 -1.14 0.84
CA LEU A 180 -9.95 -1.94 -0.03
C LEU A 180 -8.51 -1.41 -0.07
N TYR A 181 -8.31 -0.08 -0.05
CA TYR A 181 -6.98 0.51 -0.05
C TYR A 181 -6.21 0.12 1.21
N SER A 182 -6.83 0.29 2.36
CA SER A 182 -6.23 -0.03 3.66
C SER A 182 -6.02 -1.54 3.82
N ALA A 183 -6.93 -2.37 3.30
CA ALA A 183 -6.75 -3.82 3.25
C ALA A 183 -5.55 -4.24 2.38
N ARG A 184 -5.36 -3.59 1.22
CA ARG A 184 -4.20 -3.83 0.33
C ARG A 184 -2.89 -3.45 1.02
N GLU A 185 -2.81 -2.27 1.63
CA GLU A 185 -1.62 -1.83 2.36
C GLU A 185 -1.26 -2.82 3.49
N LEU A 186 -2.25 -3.28 4.26
CA LEU A 186 -2.03 -4.23 5.34
C LEU A 186 -1.59 -5.62 4.86
N CYS A 187 -2.22 -6.14 3.80
CA CYS A 187 -1.92 -7.48 3.29
C CYS A 187 -0.61 -7.55 2.50
N GLN A 188 -0.13 -6.44 1.96
CA GLN A 188 1.06 -6.38 1.11
C GLN A 188 2.36 -6.04 1.86
N MET A 189 2.28 -5.60 3.11
CA MET A 189 3.48 -5.24 3.87
C MET A 189 4.41 -6.43 4.11
N ILE A 190 5.72 -6.17 4.16
CA ILE A 190 6.74 -7.18 4.48
C ILE A 190 7.22 -6.95 5.92
N PRO A 191 6.86 -7.81 6.89
CA PRO A 191 7.37 -7.67 8.26
C PRO A 191 8.88 -7.97 8.30
N ILE A 192 9.65 -7.10 8.97
CA ILE A 192 11.11 -7.21 9.09
C ILE A 192 11.55 -7.59 10.51
N THR A 193 10.94 -6.96 11.52
CA THR A 193 11.21 -7.22 12.95
C THR A 193 9.92 -7.16 13.74
N GLY A 194 9.86 -7.82 14.91
CA GLY A 194 8.66 -7.82 15.77
C GLY A 194 7.52 -8.67 15.22
N LEU A 195 7.80 -9.93 14.84
CA LEU A 195 6.78 -10.81 14.24
C LEU A 195 5.61 -11.10 15.17
N ASP A 196 5.84 -11.15 16.48
CA ASP A 196 4.79 -11.28 17.50
C ASP A 196 3.81 -10.08 17.47
N VAL A 197 4.35 -8.86 17.36
CA VAL A 197 3.57 -7.63 17.22
C VAL A 197 2.87 -7.58 15.86
N TYR A 198 3.54 -8.03 14.79
CA TYR A 198 2.93 -8.16 13.46
C TYR A 198 1.72 -9.09 13.49
N HIS A 199 1.79 -10.23 14.18
CA HIS A 199 0.67 -11.14 14.30
C HIS A 199 -0.52 -10.49 15.03
N ARG A 200 -0.26 -9.78 16.13
CA ARG A 200 -1.32 -8.99 16.82
C ARG A 200 -1.90 -7.88 15.95
N LEU A 201 -1.07 -7.19 15.17
CA LEU A 201 -1.52 -6.19 14.19
C LEU A 201 -2.48 -6.83 13.19
N MET A 202 -2.12 -7.98 12.63
CA MET A 202 -2.95 -8.67 11.64
C MET A 202 -4.21 -9.31 12.24
N GLU A 203 -4.20 -9.61 13.53
CA GLU A 203 -5.37 -10.11 14.28
C GLU A 203 -6.35 -8.98 14.56
N ALA A 204 -5.86 -7.83 15.05
CA ALA A 204 -6.66 -6.63 15.25
C ALA A 204 -7.31 -6.15 13.94
N ASN A 205 -6.68 -6.43 12.80
CA ASN A 205 -7.20 -6.08 11.47
C ASN A 205 -7.75 -7.31 10.72
N GLY A 206 -8.48 -8.18 11.41
CA GLY A 206 -9.11 -9.37 10.82
C GLY A 206 -10.11 -9.06 9.70
N TRP A 207 -10.70 -7.86 9.72
CA TRP A 207 -11.63 -7.34 8.71
C TRP A 207 -11.05 -7.29 7.30
N THR A 208 -9.72 -7.31 7.11
CA THR A 208 -9.12 -7.31 5.76
C THR A 208 -9.52 -8.53 4.93
N LYS A 209 -9.92 -9.63 5.58
CA LYS A 209 -10.44 -10.84 4.92
C LYS A 209 -11.78 -10.63 4.21
N GLU A 210 -12.54 -9.61 4.59
CA GLU A 210 -13.79 -9.23 3.92
C GLU A 210 -13.52 -8.59 2.55
N PHE A 211 -12.36 -7.94 2.40
CA PHE A 211 -11.94 -7.28 1.16
C PHE A 211 -11.03 -8.16 0.30
N LEU A 212 -10.20 -9.00 0.92
CA LEU A 212 -9.19 -9.81 0.26
C LEU A 212 -9.18 -11.25 0.84
N PRO A 213 -10.25 -12.03 0.64
CA PRO A 213 -10.43 -13.34 1.27
C PRO A 213 -9.38 -14.38 0.85
N ASN A 214 -8.74 -14.19 -0.31
CA ASN A 214 -7.73 -15.11 -0.84
C ASN A 214 -6.29 -14.64 -0.60
N ALA A 215 -6.08 -13.48 0.04
CA ALA A 215 -4.75 -12.92 0.19
C ALA A 215 -3.86 -13.86 1.01
N ASN A 216 -2.92 -14.49 0.31
CA ASN A 216 -1.89 -15.27 0.97
C ASN A 216 -0.79 -14.32 1.44
N ARG A 217 -0.73 -14.09 2.75
CA ARG A 217 0.21 -13.20 3.43
C ARG A 217 1.68 -13.62 3.26
N SER A 218 1.93 -14.80 2.69
CA SER A 218 3.26 -15.27 2.32
C SER A 218 3.73 -14.77 0.95
N LEU A 219 2.83 -14.27 0.10
CA LEU A 219 3.13 -13.84 -1.28
C LEU A 219 4.17 -12.72 -1.35
N PRO A 220 4.13 -11.65 -0.53
CA PRO A 220 5.17 -10.61 -0.57
C PRO A 220 6.58 -11.16 -0.30
N LEU A 221 6.69 -12.14 0.60
CA LEU A 221 7.94 -12.83 0.90
C LEU A 221 8.34 -13.84 -0.18
N GLN A 222 7.37 -14.48 -0.84
CA GLN A 222 7.60 -15.45 -1.92
C GLN A 222 7.95 -14.78 -3.25
N SER A 223 7.31 -13.67 -3.63
CA SER A 223 7.70 -12.86 -4.79
C SER A 223 9.10 -12.27 -4.62
N ALA A 224 9.48 -11.92 -3.37
CA ALA A 224 10.86 -11.56 -3.03
C ALA A 224 11.84 -12.75 -3.09
N ALA A 225 11.39 -13.98 -2.80
CA ALA A 225 12.21 -15.20 -2.79
C ALA A 225 12.21 -15.99 -4.12
N GLY A 226 11.28 -15.71 -5.04
CA GLY A 226 11.06 -16.46 -6.28
C GLY A 226 12.12 -16.20 -7.36
N PHE A 227 12.91 -15.14 -7.23
CA PHE A 227 13.93 -14.73 -8.22
C PHE A 227 15.37 -14.91 -7.74
N GLY A 228 15.56 -15.58 -6.61
CA GLY A 228 16.84 -16.06 -6.12
C GLY A 228 16.52 -17.14 -5.12
N GLY A 229 16.78 -18.40 -5.50
CA GLY A 229 16.24 -19.59 -4.85
C GLY A 229 16.22 -19.56 -3.32
N ARG A 230 15.39 -20.44 -2.76
CA ARG A 230 15.16 -20.73 -1.31
C ARG A 230 16.40 -20.79 -0.40
N GLN A 231 17.61 -20.59 -0.92
CA GLN A 231 18.90 -20.68 -0.25
C GLN A 231 19.67 -19.34 -0.06
N SER A 232 19.28 -18.18 -0.61
CA SER A 232 20.18 -17.00 -0.57
C SER A 232 19.85 -15.88 0.45
N MET A 233 18.60 -15.72 0.92
CA MET A 233 18.28 -14.61 1.84
C MET A 233 18.51 -14.92 3.34
N ALA A 234 18.65 -16.20 3.70
CA ALA A 234 18.89 -16.65 5.07
C ALA A 234 20.38 -16.99 5.36
N ALA A 235 21.27 -16.91 4.38
CA ALA A 235 22.60 -17.54 4.47
C ALA A 235 23.81 -16.62 4.24
N GLN A 236 23.65 -15.30 4.27
CA GLN A 236 24.80 -14.44 4.56
C GLN A 236 24.87 -14.23 6.06
N SER A 237 25.51 -15.18 6.75
CA SER A 237 25.81 -15.04 8.16
C SER A 237 26.58 -13.72 8.33
N PRO A 238 26.04 -12.74 9.09
CA PRO A 238 26.68 -11.45 9.21
C PRO A 238 28.12 -11.64 9.70
N SER A 239 29.04 -10.84 9.14
CA SER A 239 30.45 -10.92 9.53
C SER A 239 30.56 -10.88 11.06
N PRO A 240 31.52 -11.59 11.67
CA PRO A 240 31.71 -11.58 13.12
C PRO A 240 31.77 -10.15 13.69
N VAL A 241 32.37 -9.23 12.94
CA VAL A 241 32.43 -7.79 13.24
C VAL A 241 31.03 -7.16 13.29
N TRP A 242 30.18 -7.43 12.29
CA TRP A 242 28.80 -6.91 12.29
C TRP A 242 27.96 -7.47 13.45
N ARG A 243 28.17 -8.75 13.82
CA ARG A 243 27.51 -9.34 15.00
C ARG A 243 27.91 -8.64 16.29
N LEU A 244 29.19 -8.32 16.44
CA LEU A 244 29.70 -7.60 17.61
C LEU A 244 29.18 -6.17 17.64
N LEU A 245 29.28 -5.44 16.53
CA LEU A 245 28.78 -4.07 16.41
C LEU A 245 27.27 -4.00 16.71
N ARG A 246 26.49 -4.94 16.16
CA ARG A 246 25.05 -5.06 16.42
C ARG A 246 24.77 -5.32 17.90
N ARG A 247 25.57 -6.15 18.57
CA ARG A 247 25.41 -6.41 20.01
C ARG A 247 25.71 -5.16 20.84
N SER A 248 26.78 -4.44 20.52
CA SER A 248 27.13 -3.18 21.19
C SER A 248 26.05 -2.11 20.98
N LEU A 249 25.56 -1.94 19.75
CA LEU A 249 24.47 -1.01 19.44
C LEU A 249 23.18 -1.38 20.17
N ARG A 250 22.83 -2.67 20.23
CA ARG A 250 21.66 -3.13 21.00
C ARG A 250 21.78 -2.80 22.49
N LEU A 251 22.94 -3.02 23.10
CA LEU A 251 23.17 -2.68 24.51
C LEU A 251 23.07 -1.17 24.73
N PHE A 252 23.66 -0.38 23.84
CA PHE A 252 23.56 1.08 23.87
C PHE A 252 22.11 1.56 23.74
N PHE A 253 21.35 1.02 22.79
CA PHE A 253 19.94 1.38 22.62
C PHE A 253 19.06 0.88 23.78
N ALA A 254 19.36 -0.29 24.36
CA ALA A 254 18.65 -0.77 25.56
C ALA A 254 18.90 0.15 26.76
N MET A 255 20.14 0.62 26.95
CA MET A 255 20.48 1.61 27.98
C MET A 255 19.77 2.93 27.71
N THR A 256 19.78 3.39 26.46
CA THR A 256 19.08 4.61 26.04
C THR A 256 17.58 4.50 26.31
N GLU A 257 16.97 3.36 25.97
CA GLU A 257 15.57 3.09 26.26
C GLU A 257 15.31 3.11 27.77
N TRP A 258 16.18 2.50 28.58
CA TRP A 258 16.07 2.50 30.04
C TRP A 258 16.12 3.91 30.64
N VAL A 259 17.06 4.75 30.21
CA VAL A 259 17.15 6.16 30.64
C VAL A 259 15.90 6.95 30.23
N LEU A 260 15.40 6.72 29.01
CA LEU A 260 14.23 7.40 28.46
C LEU A 260 12.88 6.76 28.87
N ARG A 261 12.88 5.76 29.76
CA ARG A 261 11.64 5.25 30.37
C ARG A 261 11.11 6.15 31.48
N GLY A 262 11.97 6.97 32.08
CA GLY A 262 11.57 7.87 33.16
C GLY A 262 10.97 9.20 32.69
N LYS A 263 10.79 10.12 33.65
CA LYS A 263 10.20 11.45 33.45
C LYS A 263 10.89 12.28 32.36
N LEU A 264 12.20 12.09 32.17
CA LEU A 264 12.96 12.77 31.11
C LEU A 264 12.46 12.34 29.72
N GLY A 265 12.22 11.05 29.51
CA GLY A 265 11.68 10.54 28.25
C GLY A 265 10.21 10.91 28.06
N ASP A 266 9.42 10.96 29.13
CA ASP A 266 8.04 11.46 29.05
C ASP A 266 7.99 12.94 28.65
N TRP A 267 8.90 13.75 29.20
CA TRP A 267 9.05 15.14 28.80
C TRP A 267 9.48 15.26 27.33
N LEU A 268 10.45 14.46 26.89
CA LEU A 268 10.93 14.44 25.50
C LEU A 268 9.81 14.05 24.52
N GLU A 269 9.03 13.01 24.84
CA GLU A 269 7.87 12.58 24.08
C GLU A 269 6.86 13.72 23.91
N ALA A 270 6.44 14.32 25.02
CA ALA A 270 5.44 15.39 25.01
C ALA A 270 5.94 16.64 24.27
N TRP A 271 7.23 16.99 24.45
CA TRP A 271 7.85 18.10 23.75
C TRP A 271 7.92 17.87 22.24
N GLU A 272 8.40 16.71 21.79
CA GLU A 272 8.55 16.40 20.36
C GLU A 272 7.16 16.32 19.70
N MET A 273 6.18 15.70 20.37
CA MET A 273 4.78 15.69 19.93
C MET A 273 4.26 17.11 19.73
N THR A 274 4.28 17.93 20.79
CA THR A 274 3.71 19.28 20.78
C THR A 274 4.38 20.14 19.71
N ARG A 275 5.72 20.08 19.63
CA ARG A 275 6.51 20.83 18.64
C ARG A 275 6.15 20.44 17.22
N LYS A 276 5.99 19.14 16.93
CA LYS A 276 5.74 18.65 15.57
C LYS A 276 4.30 18.85 15.14
N ILE A 277 3.32 18.58 16.00
CA ILE A 277 1.91 18.86 15.71
C ILE A 277 1.72 20.34 15.40
N ALA A 278 2.31 21.25 16.20
CA ALA A 278 2.25 22.69 15.94
C ALA A 278 2.90 23.13 14.62
N ARG A 279 3.85 22.34 14.10
CA ARG A 279 4.46 22.57 12.78
C ARG A 279 3.60 21.99 11.66
N PHE A 280 3.07 20.78 11.82
CA PHE A 280 2.28 20.09 10.81
C PHE A 280 0.90 20.71 10.62
N SER A 281 0.30 21.26 11.68
CA SER A 281 -0.98 21.97 11.60
C SER A 281 -0.97 23.18 10.67
N LYS A 282 0.22 23.66 10.29
CA LYS A 282 0.42 24.77 9.35
C LYS A 282 0.62 24.31 7.91
N GLN A 283 0.70 23.01 7.65
CA GLN A 283 0.88 22.46 6.30
C GLN A 283 -0.47 22.24 5.63
N ALA A 284 -0.54 22.50 4.33
CA ALA A 284 -1.72 22.16 3.53
C ALA A 284 -1.99 20.64 3.58
N GLY A 285 -3.26 20.25 3.69
CA GLY A 285 -3.69 18.85 3.78
C GLY A 285 -3.66 18.26 5.20
N PHE A 286 -3.31 19.04 6.23
CA PHE A 286 -3.42 18.59 7.62
C PHE A 286 -4.87 18.23 7.98
N GLY A 287 -5.06 17.03 8.53
CA GLY A 287 -6.34 16.53 9.01
C GLY A 287 -7.19 15.79 7.98
N GLU A 288 -6.79 15.74 6.71
CA GLU A 288 -7.53 14.97 5.69
C GLU A 288 -7.13 13.48 5.68
N GLU A 289 -5.84 13.19 5.53
CA GLU A 289 -5.27 11.83 5.59
C GLU A 289 -4.09 11.74 6.58
N THR A 290 -3.89 12.78 7.37
CA THR A 290 -2.87 12.82 8.42
C THR A 290 -3.51 12.71 9.79
N VAL A 291 -2.96 11.84 10.62
CA VAL A 291 -3.39 11.65 12.00
C VAL A 291 -2.17 11.84 12.88
N PHE A 292 -2.24 12.81 13.80
CA PHE A 292 -1.18 13.08 14.76
C PHE A 292 -1.77 13.14 16.17
N THR A 293 -1.59 12.06 16.92
CA THR A 293 -2.00 11.90 18.31
C THR A 293 -0.80 11.40 19.13
N ASP A 294 -0.98 11.13 20.41
CA ASP A 294 0.01 10.46 21.25
C ASP A 294 0.21 8.98 20.85
N GLU A 295 -0.77 8.37 20.17
CA GLU A 295 -0.72 6.97 19.74
C GLU A 295 -0.45 6.79 18.23
N VAL A 296 -0.66 7.80 17.40
CA VAL A 296 -0.52 7.69 15.94
C VAL A 296 0.22 8.89 15.37
N CYS A 297 1.22 8.63 14.54
CA CYS A 297 1.86 9.61 13.67
C CYS A 297 1.80 9.11 12.22
N GLN A 298 0.83 9.63 11.46
CA GLN A 298 0.60 9.33 10.07
C GLN A 298 0.80 10.58 9.20
N GLY A 299 1.84 10.56 8.37
CA GLY A 299 2.30 11.72 7.60
C GLY A 299 1.89 11.71 6.12
N ASN A 300 0.73 11.15 5.77
CA ASN A 300 0.28 11.00 4.38
C ASN A 300 -0.29 12.30 3.78
N PHE A 301 0.52 13.37 3.72
CA PHE A 301 0.11 14.68 3.17
C PHE A 301 -0.18 14.68 1.66
N HIS A 302 0.03 13.56 0.98
CA HIS A 302 -0.15 13.43 -0.45
C HIS A 302 -1.51 12.86 -0.85
N HIS A 303 -2.45 12.61 0.07
CA HIS A 303 -3.80 12.14 -0.26
C HIS A 303 -3.83 10.88 -1.16
N HIS A 304 -2.96 9.91 -0.88
CA HIS A 304 -2.81 8.72 -1.73
C HIS A 304 -4.10 7.91 -1.77
N ARG A 305 -4.79 7.77 -0.64
CA ARG A 305 -6.01 6.97 -0.53
C ARG A 305 -7.15 7.59 -1.34
N LYS A 306 -7.42 8.89 -1.17
CA LYS A 306 -8.46 9.61 -1.94
C LYS A 306 -8.21 9.52 -3.44
N ARG A 307 -6.97 9.79 -3.87
CA ARG A 307 -6.59 9.70 -5.29
C ARG A 307 -6.75 8.28 -5.84
N THR A 308 -6.34 7.26 -5.09
CA THR A 308 -6.53 5.87 -5.51
C THR A 308 -8.00 5.50 -5.60
N ARG A 309 -8.84 5.92 -4.64
CA ARG A 309 -10.29 5.65 -4.68
C ARG A 309 -10.95 6.29 -5.90
N GLU A 310 -10.70 7.57 -6.15
CA GLU A 310 -11.26 8.29 -7.30
C GLU A 310 -10.80 7.67 -8.63
N ALA A 311 -9.51 7.32 -8.75
CA ALA A 311 -8.99 6.62 -9.93
C ALA A 311 -9.61 5.23 -10.12
N PHE A 312 -9.88 4.52 -9.02
CA PHE A 312 -10.50 3.21 -9.06
C PHE A 312 -11.94 3.28 -9.55
N GLU A 313 -12.75 4.19 -9.00
CA GLU A 313 -14.13 4.44 -9.43
C GLU A 313 -14.18 4.79 -10.93
N GLN A 314 -13.26 5.64 -11.40
CA GLN A 314 -13.15 5.97 -12.83
C GLN A 314 -12.81 4.74 -13.68
N LYS A 315 -11.86 3.89 -13.26
CA LYS A 315 -11.51 2.67 -14.00
C LYS A 315 -12.65 1.67 -14.04
N LEU A 316 -13.37 1.46 -12.93
CA LEU A 316 -14.54 0.59 -12.90
C LEU A 316 -15.61 1.05 -13.89
N ASN A 317 -15.86 2.37 -13.97
CA ASN A 317 -16.79 2.92 -14.95
C ASN A 317 -16.36 2.64 -16.40
N VAL A 318 -15.07 2.74 -16.72
CA VAL A 318 -14.54 2.40 -18.06
C VAL A 318 -14.70 0.91 -18.36
N VAL A 319 -14.35 0.05 -17.41
CA VAL A 319 -14.46 -1.41 -17.55
C VAL A 319 -15.93 -1.84 -17.69
N ALA A 320 -16.84 -1.19 -16.98
CA ALA A 320 -18.27 -1.44 -17.04
C ALA A 320 -18.87 -1.02 -18.38
N ARG A 321 -18.48 0.15 -18.91
CA ARG A 321 -18.93 0.61 -20.24
C ARG A 321 -18.47 -0.31 -21.36
N ARG A 322 -17.26 -0.88 -21.26
CA ARG A 322 -16.77 -1.91 -22.19
C ARG A 322 -17.45 -3.28 -22.03
N ALA A 323 -18.23 -3.48 -20.96
CA ALA A 323 -18.99 -4.71 -20.70
C ALA A 323 -20.40 -4.69 -21.33
N LEU A 324 -20.92 -3.50 -21.68
CA LEU A 324 -22.20 -3.35 -22.34
C LEU A 324 -22.03 -3.62 -23.84
N PRO A 325 -22.88 -4.45 -24.47
CA PRO A 325 -22.87 -4.60 -25.92
C PRO A 325 -23.12 -3.24 -26.61
N ASP A 326 -22.47 -3.02 -27.76
CA ASP A 326 -22.60 -1.80 -28.60
C ASP A 326 -24.04 -1.46 -29.02
N GLU A 327 -25.03 -2.33 -28.75
CA GLU A 327 -26.44 -2.11 -29.10
C GLU A 327 -27.12 -0.98 -28.30
N ALA A 328 -26.59 -0.57 -27.14
CA ALA A 328 -27.19 0.49 -26.32
C ALA A 328 -26.88 1.92 -26.79
N ILE A 329 -25.91 2.12 -27.69
CA ILE A 329 -25.53 3.45 -28.21
C ILE A 329 -26.31 3.79 -29.51
N SER A 330 -27.01 2.81 -30.10
CA SER A 330 -27.83 3.01 -31.30
C SER A 330 -29.23 3.56 -31.02
N SER A 331 -29.76 3.51 -29.79
CA SER A 331 -31.17 3.87 -29.51
C SER A 331 -31.37 5.30 -28.98
N SER A 332 -30.30 6.03 -28.63
CA SER A 332 -30.39 7.43 -28.16
C SER A 332 -30.09 8.48 -29.24
N LYS A 333 -29.62 8.08 -30.43
CA LYS A 333 -29.43 8.99 -31.58
C LYS A 333 -30.72 9.30 -32.36
N GLY A 334 -31.84 8.66 -32.04
CA GLY A 334 -33.13 8.86 -32.74
C GLY A 334 -34.10 9.84 -32.10
N LYS A 335 -33.71 10.58 -31.05
CA LYS A 335 -34.66 11.41 -30.27
C LYS A 335 -34.14 12.78 -29.81
N ILE A 336 -33.19 13.37 -30.56
CA ILE A 336 -32.67 14.73 -30.28
C ILE A 336 -32.95 15.73 -31.44
N ASP A 337 -33.62 15.31 -32.52
CA ASP A 337 -34.03 16.22 -33.59
C ASP A 337 -35.48 16.69 -33.40
N SER A 338 -35.75 17.48 -32.35
CA SER A 338 -36.90 18.41 -32.32
C SER A 338 -36.94 19.24 -31.03
N LEU A 339 -36.08 20.25 -30.89
CA LEU A 339 -36.36 21.41 -30.03
C LEU A 339 -35.85 22.69 -30.71
N PRO A 340 -36.61 23.81 -30.65
CA PRO A 340 -36.37 24.97 -31.50
C PRO A 340 -35.19 25.82 -31.02
N MET A 341 -34.50 26.42 -31.98
CA MET A 341 -33.49 27.48 -31.80
C MET A 341 -34.05 28.61 -30.93
N VAL A 342 -33.47 28.83 -29.75
CA VAL A 342 -33.63 30.06 -28.97
C VAL A 342 -32.53 31.02 -29.40
N ALA A 343 -32.96 32.21 -29.81
CA ALA A 343 -32.13 33.31 -30.27
C ALA A 343 -31.16 33.79 -29.17
N ARG A 344 -29.95 34.16 -29.59
CA ARG A 344 -28.99 34.89 -28.77
C ARG A 344 -29.50 36.32 -28.60
N ASP A 345 -29.62 36.76 -27.35
CA ASP A 345 -29.83 38.16 -27.01
C ASP A 345 -28.53 38.72 -26.42
N ASP A 346 -28.08 39.81 -27.03
CA ASP A 346 -26.87 40.54 -26.71
C ASP A 346 -27.17 41.51 -25.56
N GLY A 347 -26.42 41.41 -24.46
CA GLY A 347 -26.61 42.30 -23.31
C GLY A 347 -25.33 42.57 -22.54
N ARG A 348 -24.54 43.53 -23.03
CA ARG A 348 -23.64 44.33 -22.16
C ARG A 348 -24.50 45.17 -21.22
N ILE A 349 -24.05 45.37 -19.98
CA ILE A 349 -23.71 46.68 -19.37
C ILE A 349 -23.42 46.51 -17.87
N SER A 350 -22.42 47.29 -17.44
CA SER A 350 -21.91 47.65 -16.09
C SER A 350 -21.19 46.60 -15.27
#